data_AF-A0A1S1PGR4-F1
#
_entry.id   AF-A0A1S1PGR4-F1
#
_cell.length_a   1.000
_cell.length_b   1.000
_cell.length_c   1.000
_cell.angle_alpha   90.00
_cell.angle_beta   90.00
_cell.angle_gamma   90.00
#
_symmetry.space_group_name_H-M   'P 1'
#
loop_
_entity.id
_entity.type
_entity.pdbx_description
1 polymer ?
#
loop_
_entity_poly.entity_id
_entity_poly.type
_entity_poly.pdbx_seq_one_letter_code
_entity_poly.pdbx_strand_id
1 'polypeptide(L)'
;MLRLTTDAELAADADNIELLGATHPLVLVAAQHVGLSGVSTASFRVRSDLVPPGRYPIAIYGWTRFDTRDTLTLRYISTDQDVEAVADSLLAMALDGDHEATIESKDVELLEQRHHMEWCSARDRHVSRAHTAAAQRVASLHAQRDRQLRTLEENASKVIDAKIMKMRQSQMASAREKYDRLIAQHQKAVGGAELVTRHLATAMLEVVAP
;
A
#
# COMPACT_ATOMS: atom_id res chain seq x y z
N MET A 1 -0.67 0.68 -41.77
CA MET A 1 -1.90 0.25 -41.08
C MET A 1 -1.45 -0.30 -39.74
N LEU A 2 -1.90 0.24 -38.61
CA LEU A 2 -1.45 -0.20 -37.29
C LEU A 2 -2.02 -1.59 -37.01
N ARG A 3 -1.17 -2.59 -36.77
CA ARG A 3 -1.59 -3.95 -36.40
C ARG A 3 -1.31 -4.13 -34.92
N LEU A 4 -2.35 -4.50 -34.18
CA LEU A 4 -2.32 -4.61 -32.73
C LEU A 4 -2.64 -6.05 -32.34
N THR A 5 -2.02 -6.52 -31.27
CA THR A 5 -2.34 -7.81 -30.64
C THR A 5 -2.34 -7.65 -29.12
N THR A 6 -3.11 -8.46 -28.41
CA THR A 6 -3.00 -8.60 -26.95
C THR A 6 -2.07 -9.75 -26.54
N ASP A 7 -1.58 -10.53 -27.51
CA ASP A 7 -0.67 -11.65 -27.32
C ASP A 7 0.79 -11.19 -27.38
N ALA A 8 1.51 -11.35 -26.26
CA ALA A 8 2.90 -10.93 -26.13
C ALA A 8 3.86 -11.76 -27.01
N GLU A 9 3.58 -13.04 -27.25
CA GLU A 9 4.44 -13.91 -28.08
C GLU A 9 4.32 -13.47 -29.55
N LEU A 10 3.09 -13.25 -30.01
CA LEU A 10 2.84 -12.77 -31.38
C LEU A 10 3.44 -11.39 -31.65
N ALA A 11 3.46 -10.49 -30.66
CA ALA A 11 4.08 -9.17 -30.78
C ALA A 11 5.62 -9.23 -30.79
N ALA A 12 6.21 -10.22 -30.13
CA ALA A 12 7.66 -10.40 -30.10
C ALA A 12 8.20 -10.95 -31.44
N ASP A 13 7.43 -11.81 -32.11
CA ASP A 13 7.86 -12.51 -33.33
C ASP A 13 7.66 -11.69 -34.62
N ALA A 14 6.87 -10.61 -34.57
CA ALA A 14 6.51 -9.82 -35.75
C ALA A 14 6.86 -8.33 -35.59
N ASP A 15 7.85 -7.85 -36.35
CA ASP A 15 8.32 -6.45 -36.38
C ASP A 15 7.24 -5.40 -36.71
N ASN A 16 6.05 -5.82 -37.17
CA ASN A 16 4.96 -4.95 -37.59
C ASN A 16 3.66 -5.18 -36.81
N ILE A 17 3.75 -5.77 -35.62
CA ILE A 17 2.61 -5.96 -34.71
C ILE A 17 3.00 -5.41 -33.34
N GLU A 18 2.25 -4.42 -32.85
CA GLU A 18 2.49 -3.82 -31.54
C GLU A 18 1.62 -4.50 -30.47
N LEU A 19 2.22 -4.75 -29.31
CA LEU A 19 1.51 -5.27 -28.15
C LEU A 19 0.62 -4.20 -27.54
N LEU A 20 -0.69 -4.44 -27.55
CA LEU A 20 -1.69 -3.64 -26.88
C LEU A 20 -1.71 -3.95 -25.38
N GLY A 21 -0.66 -3.52 -24.67
CA GLY A 21 -0.53 -3.66 -23.22
C GLY A 21 -1.15 -2.50 -22.43
N ALA A 22 -1.19 -2.63 -21.10
CA ALA A 22 -1.77 -1.63 -20.19
C ALA A 22 -1.15 -0.22 -20.30
N THR A 23 0.10 -0.13 -20.75
CA THR A 23 0.83 1.14 -20.93
C THR A 23 0.77 1.67 -22.36
N HIS A 24 0.11 0.97 -23.29
CA HIS A 24 0.05 1.39 -24.68
C HIS A 24 -0.75 2.70 -24.81
N PRO A 25 -0.30 3.70 -25.61
CA PRO A 25 -0.95 5.00 -25.70
C PRO A 25 -2.44 4.94 -26.02
N LEU A 26 -2.87 4.04 -26.91
CA LEU A 26 -4.29 3.84 -27.22
C LEU A 26 -5.09 3.34 -26.02
N VAL A 27 -4.52 2.46 -25.19
CA VAL A 27 -5.17 1.96 -23.98
C VAL A 27 -5.30 3.08 -22.96
N LEU A 28 -4.25 3.90 -22.80
CA LEU A 28 -4.28 5.05 -21.89
C LEU A 28 -5.31 6.10 -22.33
N VAL A 29 -5.35 6.45 -23.62
CA VAL A 29 -6.32 7.40 -24.16
C VAL A 29 -7.74 6.85 -24.07
N ALA A 30 -7.94 5.55 -24.37
CA ALA A 30 -9.25 4.90 -24.22
C ALA A 30 -9.70 4.89 -22.75
N ALA A 31 -8.82 4.54 -21.81
CA ALA A 31 -9.13 4.54 -20.39
C ALA A 31 -9.50 5.96 -19.88
N GLN A 32 -8.78 6.98 -20.34
CA GLN A 32 -9.11 8.38 -20.04
C GLN A 32 -10.45 8.81 -20.67
N HIS A 33 -10.72 8.40 -21.91
CA HIS A 33 -11.93 8.78 -22.66
C HIS A 33 -13.19 8.09 -22.14
N VAL A 34 -13.11 6.78 -21.85
CA VAL A 34 -14.17 6.02 -21.18
C VAL A 34 -14.46 6.64 -19.80
N GLY A 35 -13.50 7.37 -19.25
CA GLY A 35 -13.67 8.07 -18.00
C GLY A 35 -14.04 7.07 -16.92
N LEU A 36 -13.16 6.07 -16.69
CA LEU A 36 -13.22 5.07 -15.60
C LEU A 36 -13.19 5.77 -14.23
N SER A 37 -14.21 6.58 -13.98
CA SER A 37 -14.36 7.51 -12.87
C SER A 37 -15.24 6.92 -11.78
N GLY A 38 -15.87 5.77 -12.06
CA GLY A 38 -16.64 4.97 -11.12
C GLY A 38 -16.00 3.61 -10.86
N VAL A 39 -16.55 2.89 -9.89
CA VAL A 39 -16.18 1.50 -9.60
C VAL A 39 -16.58 0.65 -10.80
N SER A 40 -15.62 -0.08 -11.38
CA SER A 40 -15.91 -0.97 -12.50
C SER A 40 -16.63 -2.23 -12.02
N THR A 41 -17.65 -2.66 -12.77
CA THR A 41 -18.29 -3.95 -12.55
C THR A 41 -17.75 -4.96 -13.55
N ALA A 42 -17.41 -6.17 -13.09
CA ALA A 42 -16.90 -7.24 -13.93
C ALA A 42 -17.52 -8.60 -13.55
N SER A 43 -17.31 -9.60 -14.40
CA SER A 43 -17.72 -10.98 -14.16
C SER A 43 -16.60 -11.90 -14.59
N PHE A 44 -16.27 -12.85 -13.72
CA PHE A 44 -15.14 -13.74 -13.88
C PHE A 44 -15.58 -15.18 -13.66
N ARG A 45 -15.01 -16.11 -14.42
CA ARG A 45 -15.18 -17.55 -14.22
C ARG A 45 -13.82 -18.21 -14.03
N VAL A 46 -13.71 -19.06 -13.01
CA VAL A 46 -12.48 -19.80 -12.71
C VAL A 46 -12.80 -21.28 -12.48
N ARG A 47 -11.96 -22.15 -13.03
CA ARG A 47 -11.99 -23.60 -12.74
C ARG A 47 -11.02 -23.87 -11.59
N SER A 48 -11.52 -24.27 -10.43
CA SER A 48 -10.68 -24.47 -9.24
C SER A 48 -11.34 -25.38 -8.22
N ASP A 49 -10.52 -26.05 -7.42
CA ASP A 49 -10.88 -26.82 -6.23
C ASP A 49 -10.47 -26.13 -4.91
N LEU A 50 -9.96 -24.90 -4.98
CA LEU A 50 -9.51 -24.13 -3.80
C LEU A 50 -10.68 -23.73 -2.89
N VAL A 51 -11.88 -23.57 -3.45
CA VAL A 51 -13.13 -23.27 -2.76
C VAL A 51 -14.28 -24.04 -3.43
N PRO A 52 -15.41 -24.26 -2.73
CA PRO A 52 -16.57 -24.92 -3.33
C PRO A 52 -17.04 -24.22 -4.60
N PRO A 53 -17.55 -24.97 -5.60
CA PRO A 53 -18.19 -24.36 -6.77
C PRO A 53 -19.37 -23.49 -6.35
N GLY A 54 -19.47 -22.30 -6.91
CA GLY A 54 -20.45 -21.31 -6.49
C GLY A 54 -20.23 -19.95 -7.13
N ARG A 55 -21.12 -19.00 -6.80
CA ARG A 55 -21.06 -17.61 -7.24
C ARG A 55 -20.78 -16.72 -6.04
N TYR A 56 -19.71 -15.96 -6.13
CA TYR A 56 -19.16 -15.18 -5.03
C TYR A 56 -19.02 -13.72 -5.46
N PRO A 57 -19.86 -12.81 -4.94
CA PRO A 57 -19.61 -11.39 -5.04
C PRO A 57 -18.27 -11.05 -4.39
N ILE A 58 -17.43 -10.30 -5.10
CA ILE A 58 -16.11 -9.89 -4.62
C ILE A 58 -15.90 -8.40 -4.92
N ALA A 59 -15.48 -7.64 -3.92
CA ALA A 59 -15.07 -6.25 -4.07
C ALA A 59 -13.55 -6.14 -3.93
N ILE A 60 -12.95 -5.35 -4.82
CA ILE A 60 -11.51 -5.16 -4.92
C ILE A 60 -11.18 -3.74 -4.50
N TYR A 61 -10.41 -3.61 -3.43
CA TYR A 61 -9.96 -2.33 -2.89
C TYR A 61 -8.45 -2.18 -3.03
N GLY A 62 -8.01 -0.97 -3.36
CA GLY A 62 -6.61 -0.57 -3.26
C GLY A 62 -6.38 0.10 -1.92
N TRP A 63 -5.53 -0.48 -1.08
CA TRP A 63 -5.12 0.08 0.20
C TRP A 63 -3.73 0.70 0.07
N THR A 64 -3.64 2.01 0.24
CA THR A 64 -2.37 2.74 0.21
C THR A 64 -1.97 3.10 1.63
N ARG A 65 -0.87 2.51 2.10
CA ARG A 65 -0.19 2.94 3.32
C ARG A 65 0.72 4.10 2.99
N PHE A 66 0.51 5.22 3.67
CA PHE A 66 1.40 6.36 3.65
C PHE A 66 2.36 6.25 4.84
N ASP A 67 3.65 6.14 4.53
CA ASP A 67 4.69 6.14 5.54
C ASP A 67 5.95 6.85 5.00
N THR A 68 7.16 6.33 5.24
CA THR A 68 8.37 6.84 4.58
C THR A 68 8.44 6.42 3.12
N ARG A 69 7.79 5.29 2.77
CA ARG A 69 7.65 4.73 1.44
C ARG A 69 6.23 4.20 1.25
N ASP A 70 5.47 4.91 0.44
CA ASP A 70 4.09 4.54 0.14
C ASP A 70 4.02 3.14 -0.48
N THR A 71 3.06 2.34 0.00
CA THR A 71 2.85 0.98 -0.45
C THR A 71 1.38 0.75 -0.75
N LEU A 72 1.07 0.40 -2.01
CA LEU A 72 -0.25 -0.05 -2.45
C LEU A 72 -0.34 -1.57 -2.30
N THR A 73 -1.42 -2.04 -1.67
CA THR A 73 -1.79 -3.46 -1.59
C THR A 73 -3.22 -3.64 -2.05
N LEU A 74 -3.48 -4.68 -2.84
CA LEU A 74 -4.85 -5.07 -3.16
C LEU A 74 -5.46 -5.79 -1.98
N ARG A 75 -6.73 -5.49 -1.70
CA ARG A 75 -7.53 -6.18 -0.69
C ARG A 75 -8.83 -6.64 -1.30
N TYR A 76 -9.13 -7.92 -1.10
CA TYR A 76 -10.33 -8.59 -1.59
C TYR A 76 -11.30 -8.77 -0.45
N ILE A 77 -12.55 -8.40 -0.67
CA ILE A 77 -13.65 -8.58 0.28
C ILE A 77 -14.71 -9.40 -0.44
N SER A 78 -15.16 -10.48 0.18
CA SER A 78 -16.22 -11.32 -0.37
C SER A 78 -17.25 -11.64 0.71
N THR A 79 -18.37 -12.23 0.30
CA THR A 79 -19.33 -12.81 1.23
C THR A 79 -18.78 -14.05 1.93
N ASP A 80 -17.78 -14.71 1.31
CA ASP A 80 -17.09 -15.88 1.82
C ASP A 80 -15.61 -15.57 2.11
N GLN A 81 -15.18 -15.84 3.35
CA GLN A 81 -13.81 -15.57 3.79
C GLN A 81 -12.79 -16.53 3.18
N ASP A 82 -13.19 -17.75 2.83
CA ASP A 82 -12.30 -18.72 2.19
C ASP A 82 -11.93 -18.24 0.79
N VAL A 83 -12.88 -17.61 0.08
CA VAL A 83 -12.65 -16.97 -1.22
C VAL A 83 -11.68 -15.79 -1.09
N GLU A 84 -11.82 -14.95 -0.05
CA GLU A 84 -10.88 -13.84 0.19
C GLU A 84 -9.44 -14.32 0.37
N ALA A 85 -9.23 -15.47 1.02
CA ALA A 85 -7.91 -16.01 1.32
C ALA A 85 -7.16 -16.49 0.07
N VAL A 86 -7.88 -16.96 -0.94
CA VAL A 86 -7.30 -17.47 -2.21
C VAL A 86 -7.57 -16.57 -3.41
N ALA A 87 -8.14 -15.38 -3.19
CA ALA A 87 -8.60 -14.47 -4.25
C ALA A 87 -7.52 -14.12 -5.28
N ASP A 88 -6.27 -13.87 -4.84
CA ASP A 88 -5.14 -13.62 -5.75
C ASP A 88 -4.95 -14.75 -6.75
N SER A 89 -5.02 -16.01 -6.28
CA SER A 89 -4.84 -17.19 -7.12
C SER A 89 -6.04 -17.40 -8.04
N LEU A 90 -7.26 -17.23 -7.52
CA LEU A 90 -8.48 -17.37 -8.30
C LEU A 90 -8.55 -16.33 -9.42
N LEU A 91 -8.24 -15.06 -9.13
CA LEU A 91 -8.28 -13.97 -10.12
C LEU A 91 -7.16 -14.09 -11.15
N ALA A 92 -5.99 -14.64 -10.80
CA ALA A 92 -4.91 -14.89 -11.76
C ALA A 92 -5.25 -15.97 -12.79
N MET A 93 -6.11 -16.93 -12.43
CA MET A 93 -6.56 -18.02 -13.31
C MET A 93 -7.93 -17.75 -13.95
N ALA A 94 -8.58 -16.65 -13.57
CA ALA A 94 -9.92 -16.35 -14.02
C ALA A 94 -9.94 -15.97 -15.51
N LEU A 95 -11.01 -16.37 -16.17
CA LEU A 95 -11.38 -15.97 -17.52
C LEU A 95 -12.62 -15.09 -17.46
N ASP A 96 -12.97 -14.48 -18.60
CA ASP A 96 -14.19 -13.70 -18.73
C ASP A 96 -15.42 -14.55 -18.36
N GLY A 97 -16.24 -13.99 -17.46
CA GLY A 97 -17.45 -14.61 -16.97
C GLY A 97 -18.68 -14.26 -17.81
N ASP A 98 -19.84 -14.56 -17.22
CA ASP A 98 -21.12 -14.16 -17.77
C ASP A 98 -21.33 -12.64 -17.64
N HIS A 99 -21.45 -11.94 -18.77
CA HIS A 99 -21.57 -10.49 -18.81
C HIS A 99 -22.93 -9.99 -18.30
N GLU A 100 -23.92 -10.87 -18.18
CA GLU A 100 -25.23 -10.56 -17.59
C GLU A 100 -25.25 -10.78 -16.07
N ALA A 101 -24.18 -11.36 -15.51
CA ALA A 101 -24.09 -11.60 -14.08
C ALA A 101 -24.14 -10.27 -13.33
N THR A 102 -25.25 -10.06 -12.63
CA THR A 102 -25.49 -8.87 -11.83
C THR A 102 -25.26 -9.18 -10.37
N ILE A 103 -24.63 -8.25 -9.66
CA ILE A 103 -24.45 -8.32 -8.21
C ILE A 103 -25.63 -7.61 -7.57
N GLU A 104 -26.33 -8.28 -6.66
CA GLU A 104 -27.47 -7.68 -5.99
C GLU A 104 -27.02 -6.49 -5.11
N SER A 105 -27.83 -5.43 -5.04
CA SER A 105 -27.51 -4.24 -4.23
C SER A 105 -27.23 -4.58 -2.76
N LYS A 106 -27.95 -5.57 -2.21
CA LYS A 106 -27.73 -6.06 -0.84
C LYS A 106 -26.31 -6.62 -0.64
N ASP A 107 -25.77 -7.29 -1.66
CA ASP A 107 -24.45 -7.90 -1.58
C ASP A 107 -23.38 -6.81 -1.68
N VAL A 108 -23.58 -5.81 -2.55
CA VAL A 108 -22.69 -4.63 -2.62
C VAL A 108 -22.62 -3.90 -1.28
N GLU A 109 -23.77 -3.64 -0.65
CA GLU A 109 -23.83 -3.00 0.67
C GLU A 109 -23.13 -3.85 1.75
N LEU A 110 -23.31 -5.17 1.73
CA LEU A 110 -22.64 -6.09 2.65
C LEU A 110 -21.12 -6.07 2.48
N LEU A 111 -20.63 -6.09 1.23
CA LEU A 111 -19.20 -6.00 0.91
C LEU A 111 -18.61 -4.67 1.40
N GLU A 112 -19.32 -3.55 1.21
CA GLU A 112 -18.88 -2.23 1.68
C GLU A 112 -18.82 -2.16 3.21
N GLN A 113 -19.83 -2.69 3.92
CA GLN A 113 -19.82 -2.73 5.39
C GLN A 113 -18.67 -3.58 5.94
N ARG A 114 -18.45 -4.76 5.36
CA ARG A 114 -17.32 -5.64 5.73
C ARG A 114 -15.98 -4.94 5.48
N HIS A 115 -15.82 -4.35 4.30
CA HIS A 115 -14.64 -3.56 3.96
C HIS A 115 -14.40 -2.45 4.97
N HIS A 116 -15.43 -1.66 5.29
CA HIS A 116 -15.33 -0.54 6.20
C HIS A 116 -14.83 -0.97 7.59
N MET A 117 -15.39 -2.06 8.14
CA MET A 117 -14.95 -2.62 9.41
C MET A 117 -13.49 -3.06 9.37
N GLU A 118 -13.08 -3.77 8.32
CA GLU A 118 -11.72 -4.27 8.21
C GLU A 118 -10.71 -3.14 8.01
N TRP A 119 -11.04 -2.18 7.13
CA TRP A 119 -10.21 -1.01 6.84
C TRP A 119 -10.02 -0.13 8.07
N CYS A 120 -11.09 0.18 8.82
CA CYS A 120 -10.97 0.94 10.08
C CYS A 120 -10.03 0.25 11.05
N SER A 121 -10.19 -1.06 11.24
CA SER A 121 -9.33 -1.87 12.10
C SER A 121 -7.87 -1.87 11.63
N ALA A 122 -7.63 -1.99 10.33
CA ALA A 122 -6.30 -1.97 9.74
C ALA A 122 -5.63 -0.58 9.83
N ARG A 123 -6.39 0.49 9.59
CA ARG A 123 -5.92 1.88 9.70
C ARG A 123 -5.47 2.17 11.13
N ASP A 124 -6.32 1.88 12.11
CA ASP A 124 -6.01 2.15 13.51
C ASP A 124 -4.77 1.35 13.97
N ARG A 125 -4.64 0.08 13.54
CA ARG A 125 -3.41 -0.70 13.77
C ARG A 125 -2.18 -0.06 13.13
N HIS A 126 -2.29 0.42 11.89
CA HIS A 126 -1.16 1.02 11.17
C HIS A 126 -0.69 2.31 11.85
N VAL A 127 -1.62 3.23 12.11
CA VAL A 127 -1.37 4.51 12.77
C VAL A 127 -0.78 4.29 14.16
N SER A 128 -1.38 3.40 14.97
CA SER A 128 -0.88 3.08 16.31
C SER A 128 0.54 2.49 16.29
N ARG A 129 0.82 1.57 15.35
CA ARG A 129 2.17 0.99 15.19
C ARG A 129 3.19 2.05 14.76
N ALA A 130 2.83 2.94 13.85
CA ALA A 130 3.69 4.04 13.40
C ALA A 130 4.04 4.98 14.57
N HIS A 131 3.04 5.39 15.37
CA HIS A 131 3.25 6.19 16.59
C HIS A 131 4.14 5.49 17.60
N THR A 132 3.91 4.20 17.86
CA THR A 132 4.71 3.42 18.82
C THR A 132 6.17 3.32 18.37
N ALA A 133 6.41 3.00 17.09
CA ALA A 133 7.75 2.89 16.53
C ALA A 133 8.49 4.24 16.56
N ALA A 134 7.80 5.33 16.23
CA ALA A 134 8.38 6.67 16.30
C ALA A 134 8.73 7.07 17.74
N ALA A 135 7.85 6.79 18.71
CA ALA A 135 8.09 7.07 20.12
C ALA A 135 9.32 6.32 20.65
N GLN A 136 9.43 5.02 20.34
CA GLN A 136 10.61 4.21 20.70
C GLN A 136 11.90 4.77 20.08
N ARG A 137 11.84 5.21 18.81
CA ARG A 137 12.99 5.78 18.12
C ARG A 137 13.42 7.12 18.73
N VAL A 138 12.46 8.00 19.03
CA VAL A 138 12.69 9.28 19.69
C VAL A 138 13.30 9.08 21.08
N ALA A 139 12.76 8.17 21.89
CA ALA A 139 13.31 7.85 23.20
C ALA A 139 14.77 7.35 23.12
N SER A 140 15.06 6.51 22.13
CA SER A 140 16.42 6.02 21.88
C SER A 140 17.39 7.15 21.49
N LEU A 141 16.94 8.09 20.65
CA LEU A 141 17.73 9.26 20.25
C LEU A 141 18.01 10.20 21.44
N HIS A 142 17.03 10.42 22.33
CA HIS A 142 17.25 11.15 23.57
C HIS A 142 18.31 10.46 24.45
N ALA A 143 18.18 9.16 24.67
CA ALA A 143 19.16 8.40 25.46
C ALA A 143 20.57 8.47 24.85
N GLN A 144 20.69 8.41 23.52
CA GLN A 144 21.96 8.53 22.82
C GLN A 144 22.56 9.93 22.95
N ARG A 145 21.74 10.98 22.77
CA ARG A 145 22.14 12.38 22.97
C ARG A 145 22.68 12.60 24.37
N ASP A 146 21.94 12.16 25.38
CA ASP A 146 22.27 12.40 26.78
C ASP A 146 23.56 11.65 27.19
N ARG A 147 23.76 10.43 26.69
CA ARG A 147 25.04 9.70 26.85
C ARG A 147 26.20 10.47 26.22
N GLN A 148 26.03 10.94 24.98
CA GLN A 148 27.09 11.67 24.27
C GLN A 148 27.42 13.01 24.93
N LEU A 149 26.41 13.77 25.37
CA LEU A 149 26.61 15.03 26.08
C LEU A 149 27.33 14.81 27.40
N ARG A 150 26.95 13.81 28.19
CA ARG A 150 27.62 13.47 29.44
C ARG A 150 29.11 13.17 29.24
N THR A 151 29.44 12.37 28.22
CA THR A 151 30.84 12.08 27.88
C THR A 151 31.60 13.34 27.46
N LEU A 152 30.96 14.27 26.72
CA LEU A 152 31.58 15.55 26.37
C LEU A 152 31.79 16.45 27.60
N GLU A 153 30.83 16.48 28.52
CA GLU A 153 30.88 17.23 29.79
C GLU A 153 31.98 16.71 30.72
N GLU A 154 32.08 15.40 30.92
CA GLU A 154 33.13 14.75 31.71
C GLU A 154 34.53 15.01 31.16
N ASN A 155 34.65 15.13 29.83
CA ASN A 155 35.91 15.47 29.18
C ASN A 155 36.21 16.97 29.23
N ALA A 156 35.19 17.83 29.29
CA ALA A 156 35.34 19.27 29.38
C ALA A 156 35.71 19.72 30.81
N SER A 157 35.18 19.05 31.84
CA SER A 157 35.44 19.40 33.26
C SER A 157 36.91 19.28 33.68
N LYS A 158 37.73 18.56 32.89
CA LYS A 158 39.17 18.36 33.11
C LYS A 158 40.05 19.41 32.41
N VAL A 159 39.46 20.35 31.70
CA VAL A 159 40.17 21.33 30.86
C VAL A 159 40.21 22.70 31.52
N ILE A 160 41.41 23.28 31.65
CA ILE A 160 41.63 24.62 32.23
C ILE A 160 41.80 25.69 31.14
N ASP A 161 42.24 25.29 29.94
CA ASP A 161 42.46 26.20 28.82
C ASP A 161 41.13 26.74 28.24
N ALA A 162 40.99 28.06 28.25
CA ALA A 162 39.78 28.77 27.81
C ALA A 162 39.42 28.53 26.33
N LYS A 163 40.41 28.37 25.45
CA LYS A 163 40.20 28.08 24.02
C LYS A 163 39.65 26.67 23.84
N ILE A 164 40.19 25.71 24.59
CA ILE A 164 39.72 24.32 24.57
C ILE A 164 38.30 24.23 25.16
N MET A 165 38.00 24.97 26.24
CA MET A 165 36.66 25.07 26.82
C MET A 165 35.63 25.58 25.80
N LYS A 166 35.92 26.67 25.09
CA LYS A 166 35.04 27.22 24.06
C LYS A 166 34.79 26.21 22.93
N MET A 167 35.83 25.51 22.46
CA MET A 167 35.70 24.46 21.45
C MET A 167 34.79 23.32 21.92
N ARG A 168 34.91 22.87 23.18
CA ARG A 168 34.06 21.81 23.75
C ARG A 168 32.60 22.23 23.86
N GLN A 169 32.34 23.48 24.28
CA GLN A 169 30.98 24.03 24.28
C GLN A 169 30.37 24.04 22.87
N SER A 170 31.14 24.44 21.85
CA SER A 170 30.69 24.35 20.45
C SER A 170 30.40 22.91 20.03
N GLN A 171 31.23 21.93 20.40
CA GLN A 171 30.99 20.51 20.11
C GLN A 171 29.69 20.00 20.76
N MET A 172 29.42 20.39 22.01
CA MET A 172 28.18 20.03 22.71
C MET A 172 26.96 20.65 22.02
N ALA A 173 27.04 21.93 21.62
CA ALA A 173 25.97 22.62 20.90
C ALA A 173 25.67 21.93 19.55
N SER A 174 26.70 21.63 18.76
CA SER A 174 26.54 20.90 17.49
C SER A 174 25.97 19.49 17.67
N ALA A 175 26.38 18.79 18.72
CA ALA A 175 25.82 17.47 19.04
C ALA A 175 24.33 17.56 19.38
N ARG A 176 23.93 18.53 20.21
CA ARG A 176 22.52 18.76 20.57
C ARG A 176 21.68 19.07 19.32
N GLU A 177 22.12 20.02 18.51
CA GLU A 177 21.42 20.41 17.28
C GLU A 177 21.24 19.23 16.31
N LYS A 178 22.27 18.38 16.16
CA LYS A 178 22.18 17.16 15.35
C LYS A 178 21.04 16.24 15.82
N TYR A 179 20.96 15.93 17.11
CA TYR A 179 19.92 15.04 17.63
C TYR A 179 18.54 15.69 17.57
N ASP A 180 18.44 16.99 17.86
CA ASP A 180 17.17 17.72 17.79
C ASP A 180 16.60 17.68 16.36
N ARG A 181 17.45 17.83 15.33
CA ARG A 181 17.05 17.65 13.92
C ARG A 181 16.54 16.24 13.63
N LEU A 182 17.24 15.20 14.10
CA LEU A 182 16.83 13.79 13.90
C LEU A 182 15.51 13.47 14.61
N ILE A 183 15.32 13.97 15.83
CA ILE A 183 14.08 13.81 16.59
C ILE A 183 12.92 14.50 15.86
N ALA A 184 13.11 15.74 15.43
CA ALA A 184 12.10 16.49 14.66
C ALA A 184 11.74 15.78 13.35
N GLN A 185 12.71 15.19 12.65
CA GLN A 185 12.47 14.41 11.43
C GLN A 185 11.57 13.20 11.70
N HIS A 186 11.83 12.43 12.76
CA HIS A 186 11.00 11.27 13.11
C HIS A 186 9.60 11.68 13.58
N GLN A 187 9.48 12.77 14.34
CA GLN A 187 8.19 13.31 14.77
C GLN A 187 7.36 13.82 13.59
N LYS A 188 7.99 14.43 12.59
CA LYS A 188 7.30 14.86 11.36
C LYS A 188 6.85 13.67 10.52
N ALA A 189 7.70 12.66 10.36
CA ALA A 189 7.38 11.48 9.55
C ALA A 189 6.17 10.71 10.08
N VAL A 190 6.02 10.60 11.40
CA VAL A 190 4.88 9.87 11.97
C VAL A 190 3.55 10.59 11.82
N GLY A 191 3.57 11.94 11.72
CA GLY A 191 2.35 12.72 11.47
C GLY A 191 1.73 12.49 10.09
N GLY A 192 2.47 11.88 9.15
CA GLY A 192 1.97 11.48 7.83
C GLY A 192 1.52 10.03 7.73
N ALA A 193 1.58 9.25 8.82
CA ALA A 193 1.20 7.85 8.80
C ALA A 193 -0.31 7.70 8.66
N GLU A 194 -0.76 7.07 7.56
CA GLU A 194 -2.19 6.93 7.25
C GLU A 194 -2.44 5.71 6.35
N LEU A 195 -3.67 5.19 6.34
CA LEU A 195 -4.12 4.13 5.44
C LEU A 195 -5.34 4.61 4.65
N VAL A 196 -5.15 4.93 3.38
CA VAL A 196 -6.24 5.34 2.49
C VAL A 196 -6.71 4.13 1.67
N THR A 197 -8.01 4.12 1.36
CA THR A 197 -8.64 3.07 0.55
C THR A 197 -9.30 3.66 -0.69
N ARG A 198 -9.24 2.94 -1.80
CA ARG A 198 -9.97 3.23 -3.04
C ARG A 198 -10.71 1.97 -3.49
N HIS A 199 -12.00 2.10 -3.78
CA HIS A 199 -12.75 1.02 -4.42
C HIS A 199 -12.38 0.96 -5.90
N LEU A 200 -11.83 -0.18 -6.34
CA LEU A 200 -11.33 -0.35 -7.71
C LEU A 200 -12.39 -1.01 -8.59
N ALA A 201 -12.94 -2.12 -8.14
CA ALA A 201 -13.94 -2.87 -8.89
C ALA A 201 -14.80 -3.73 -7.97
N THR A 202 -16.01 -4.03 -8.43
CA THR A 202 -16.85 -5.11 -7.88
C THR A 202 -17.03 -6.15 -8.97
N ALA A 203 -16.90 -7.43 -8.63
CA ALA A 203 -17.06 -8.50 -9.59
C ALA A 203 -17.90 -9.66 -9.06
N MET A 204 -18.54 -10.38 -9.98
CA MET A 204 -19.10 -11.69 -9.68
C MET A 204 -18.07 -12.75 -10.07
N LEU A 205 -17.61 -13.54 -9.09
CA LEU A 205 -16.69 -14.65 -9.32
C LEU A 205 -17.45 -15.98 -9.31
N GLU A 206 -17.55 -16.62 -10.47
CA GLU A 206 -18.10 -17.96 -10.61
C GLU A 206 -16.99 -19.01 -10.56
N VAL A 207 -16.98 -19.80 -9.49
CA VAL A 207 -16.08 -20.95 -9.33
C VAL A 207 -16.81 -22.18 -9.84
N VAL A 208 -16.19 -22.85 -10.81
CA VAL A 208 -16.68 -24.14 -11.34
C VAL A 208 -15.68 -25.24 -11.04
N ALA A 209 -16.17 -26.47 -11.00
CA ALA A 209 -15.31 -27.63 -10.80
C ALA A 209 -14.20 -27.70 -11.89
N PRO A 210 -13.00 -28.19 -11.52
CA PRO A 210 -11.87 -28.33 -12.43
C PRO A 210 -12.16 -29.20 -13.67
#